data_AF-X6LKL5-F1
#
_entry.id   AF-X6LKL5-F1
#
_cell.length_a   1.000
_cell.length_b   1.000
_cell.length_c   1.000
_cell.angle_alpha   90.00
_cell.angle_beta   90.00
_cell.angle_gamma   90.00
#
_symmetry.space_group_name_H-M   'P 1'
#
loop_
_entity.id
_entity.type
_entity.pdbx_description
1 polymer ?
#
loop_
_entity_poly.entity_id
_entity_poly.type
_entity_poly.pdbx_seq_one_letter_code
_entity_poly.pdbx_strand_id
1 'polypeptide(L)'
;NNEFGGNSNVICSGSGDNTIRFWDIRSNKNQLYMIEGDTKEDHGIMCLKFIRLKKKDKTKNATYDLKLCYGSFKGSIRICG
;
A
#
# COMPACT_ATOMS: atom_id res chain seq x y z
N ASN A 1 -15.04 -5.92 -15.13
CA ASN A 1 -14.96 -6.52 -13.78
C ASN A 1 -13.92 -7.62 -13.79
N ASN A 2 -12.70 -7.34 -13.33
CA ASN A 2 -11.70 -8.39 -13.11
C ASN A 2 -11.16 -8.24 -11.70
N GLU A 3 -11.68 -9.13 -10.87
CA GLU A 3 -11.50 -9.20 -9.43
C GLU A 3 -10.03 -9.41 -9.07
N PHE A 4 -9.66 -8.76 -7.99
CA PHE A 4 -8.41 -8.90 -7.27
C PHE A 4 -8.30 -10.34 -6.75
N GLY A 5 -7.60 -11.22 -7.46
CA GLY A 5 -7.01 -12.39 -6.83
C GLY A 5 -5.88 -11.90 -5.91
N GLY A 6 -5.98 -11.93 -4.59
CA GLY A 6 -6.99 -12.55 -3.74
C GLY A 6 -6.44 -12.86 -2.36
N ASN A 7 -5.53 -12.02 -1.82
CA ASN A 7 -5.52 -11.82 -0.37
C ASN A 7 -6.63 -10.81 -0.06
N SER A 8 -7.87 -11.19 -0.34
CA SER A 8 -9.11 -10.44 -0.05
C SER A 8 -9.32 -10.18 1.45
N ASN A 9 -8.36 -10.62 2.26
CA ASN A 9 -8.38 -10.64 3.70
C ASN A 9 -7.35 -9.67 4.29
N VAL A 10 -6.65 -8.89 3.46
CA VAL A 10 -5.69 -7.91 3.96
C VAL A 10 -6.28 -6.50 3.89
N ILE A 11 -6.33 -5.83 5.03
CA ILE A 11 -6.66 -4.41 5.12
C ILE A 11 -5.35 -3.62 5.14
N CYS A 12 -5.28 -2.57 4.33
CA CYS A 12 -4.21 -1.57 4.39
C CYS A 12 -4.80 -0.27 4.94
N SER A 13 -4.19 0.27 6.00
CA SER A 13 -4.63 1.50 6.66
C SER A 13 -3.47 2.49 6.81
N GLY A 14 -3.73 3.77 6.57
CA GLY A 14 -2.81 4.87 6.89
C GLY A 14 -3.30 5.59 8.14
N SER A 15 -2.37 6.10 8.94
CA SER A 15 -2.66 6.72 10.23
C SER A 15 -1.98 8.08 10.38
N GLY A 16 -2.55 8.91 11.26
CA GLY A 16 -1.97 10.19 11.67
C GLY A 16 -0.65 10.05 12.45
N ASP A 17 -0.35 8.84 12.95
CA ASP A 17 0.97 8.51 13.54
C ASP A 17 2.07 8.33 12.48
N ASN A 18 1.75 8.62 11.21
CA ASN A 18 2.64 8.52 10.07
C ASN A 18 3.04 7.08 9.70
N THR A 19 2.24 6.10 10.10
CA THR A 19 2.44 4.70 9.73
C THR A 19 1.38 4.23 8.73
N ILE A 20 1.79 3.30 7.87
CA ILE A 20 0.89 2.48 7.05
C ILE A 20 0.99 1.06 7.58
N ARG A 21 -0.16 0.46 7.88
CA ARG A 21 -0.22 -0.87 8.50
C ARG A 21 -1.06 -1.82 7.65
N PHE A 22 -0.62 -3.07 7.63
CA PHE A 22 -1.33 -4.16 6.97
C PHE A 22 -1.86 -5.12 8.02
N TRP A 23 -3.09 -5.57 7.85
CA TRP A 23 -3.80 -6.42 8.79
C TRP A 23 -4.39 -7.61 8.07
N ASP A 24 -4.23 -8.81 8.60
CA ASP A 24 -4.98 -9.98 8.13
C ASP A 24 -6.28 -10.11 8.94
N ILE A 25 -7.43 -10.02 8.26
CA ILE A 25 -8.74 -10.16 8.89
C ILE A 25 -9.01 -11.59 9.37
N ARG A 26 -8.35 -12.61 8.80
CA ARG A 26 -8.49 -14.01 9.23
C ARG A 26 -7.66 -14.28 10.48
N SER A 27 -6.48 -13.69 10.55
CA SER A 27 -5.60 -13.78 11.71
C SER A 27 -6.02 -12.76 12.77
N ASN A 28 -7.17 -13.01 13.42
CA ASN A 28 -7.72 -12.32 14.59
C ASN A 28 -6.95 -11.08 15.12
N LYS A 29 -6.94 -9.99 14.33
CA LYS A 29 -6.35 -8.66 14.60
C LYS A 29 -4.81 -8.52 14.58
N ASN A 30 -4.05 -9.51 14.10
CA ASN A 30 -2.61 -9.36 14.03
C ASN A 30 -2.18 -8.47 12.86
N GLN A 31 -1.36 -7.47 13.19
CA GLN A 31 -0.65 -6.66 12.21
C GLN A 31 0.33 -7.57 11.44
N LEU A 32 0.20 -7.62 10.12
CA LEU A 32 1.11 -8.35 9.25
C LEU A 32 2.40 -7.57 9.02
N TYR A 33 2.27 -6.28 8.77
CA TYR A 33 3.38 -5.44 8.35
C TYR A 33 3.15 -3.97 8.69
N MET A 34 4.24 -3.23 8.85
CA MET A 34 4.25 -1.78 9.09
C MET A 34 5.23 -1.11 8.15
N ILE A 35 4.82 0.02 7.59
CA ILE A 35 5.70 0.96 6.90
C ILE A 35 5.67 2.25 7.70
N GLU A 36 6.83 2.73 8.10
CA GLU A 36 6.99 4.06 8.68
C GLU A 36 7.20 5.08 7.56
N GLY A 37 6.34 6.10 7.51
CA GLY A 37 6.54 7.28 6.67
C GLY A 37 7.59 8.21 7.28
N ASP A 38 7.92 9.29 6.58
CA ASP A 38 8.87 10.28 7.10
C ASP A 38 8.23 11.13 8.21
N THR A 39 8.52 10.81 9.46
CA THR A 39 7.88 11.45 10.63
C THR A 39 8.20 12.92 10.77
N LYS A 40 9.28 13.42 10.15
CA LYS A 40 9.66 14.84 10.20
C LYS A 40 8.92 15.65 9.15
N GLU A 41 8.67 15.05 8.00
CA GLU A 41 8.13 15.77 6.86
C GLU A 41 6.63 15.56 6.66
N ASP A 42 6.09 14.38 6.93
CA ASP A 42 4.79 13.98 6.40
C ASP A 42 3.60 14.28 7.36
N HIS A 43 3.80 14.30 8.68
CA HIS A 43 2.76 14.57 9.69
C HIS A 43 1.46 13.74 9.52
N GLY A 44 1.58 12.48 9.12
CA GLY A 44 0.46 11.57 9.00
C GLY A 44 0.10 11.24 7.56
N ILE A 45 -0.49 10.06 7.39
CA ILE A 45 -0.91 9.55 6.10
C ILE A 45 -2.35 9.96 5.84
N MET A 46 -2.59 10.75 4.80
CA MET A 46 -3.91 11.28 4.45
C MET A 46 -4.61 10.48 3.36
N CYS A 47 -3.86 9.90 2.43
CA CYS A 47 -4.44 9.10 1.36
C CYS A 47 -3.54 7.95 0.92
N LEU A 48 -4.15 6.90 0.40
CA LEU A 48 -3.49 5.68 -0.06
C LEU A 48 -4.05 5.28 -1.42
N LYS A 49 -3.19 4.86 -2.34
CA LYS A 49 -3.59 4.34 -3.64
C LYS A 49 -2.64 3.25 -4.12
N PHE A 50 -3.19 2.09 -4.42
CA PHE A 50 -2.46 1.05 -5.12
C PHE A 50 -2.44 1.33 -6.62
N ILE A 51 -1.26 1.26 -7.22
CA ILE A 51 -1.05 1.41 -8.65
C ILE A 51 -0.51 0.10 -9.20
N ARG A 52 -1.20 -0.44 -10.20
CA ARG A 52 -0.73 -1.61 -10.96
C ARG A 52 0.12 -1.12 -12.13
N LEU A 53 1.40 -1.44 -12.10
CA LEU A 53 2.30 -1.19 -13.21
C LEU A 53 2.41 -2.46 -14.05
N LYS A 54 2.11 -2.33 -15.35
CA LYS A 54 2.35 -3.42 -16.31
C LYS A 54 3.82 -3.40 -16.68
N LYS A 55 4.57 -4.44 -16.32
CA LYS A 55 5.87 -4.69 -16.95
C LYS A 55 5.62 -5.25 -18.36
N LYS A 56 6.28 -4.66 -19.36
CA LYS A 56 6.37 -5.24 -20.69
C LYS A 56 7.49 -6.28 -20.69
N ASP A 57 7.23 -7.46 -20.14
CA ASP A 57 8.10 -8.60 -20.41
C ASP A 57 7.74 -9.22 -21.77
N LYS A 58 8.77 -9.44 -22.61
CA LYS A 58 8.65 -10.03 -23.95
C LYS A 58 8.21 -11.51 -23.93
N THR A 59 8.05 -12.11 -22.75
CA THR A 59 7.76 -13.54 -22.54
C THR A 59 6.43 -13.70 -21.83
N LYS A 60 5.33 -13.83 -22.60
CA LYS A 60 3.97 -14.39 -22.36
C LYS A 60 3.27 -14.39 -20.98
N ASN A 61 3.89 -13.97 -19.88
CA ASN A 61 3.29 -13.87 -18.55
C ASN A 61 3.41 -12.41 -18.10
N ALA A 62 2.30 -11.67 -18.19
CA ALA A 62 2.26 -10.29 -17.70
C ALA A 62 2.39 -10.29 -16.17
N THR A 63 3.59 -10.04 -15.67
CA THR A 63 3.86 -9.75 -14.26
C THR A 63 3.36 -8.34 -13.94
N TYR A 64 2.51 -8.23 -12.93
CA TYR A 64 2.02 -6.95 -12.44
C TYR A 64 2.84 -6.55 -11.21
N ASP A 65 3.60 -5.46 -11.33
CA ASP A 65 4.23 -4.84 -10.16
C ASP A 65 3.16 -3.97 -9.48
N LEU A 66 2.84 -4.28 -8.22
CA LEU A 66 1.95 -3.48 -7.40
C LEU A 66 2.77 -2.50 -6.58
N LYS A 67 2.57 -1.20 -6.79
CA LYS A 67 3.18 -0.17 -5.95
C LYS A 67 2.12 0.52 -5.11
N LEU A 68 2.47 0.87 -3.88
CA LEU A 68 1.64 1.65 -2.98
C LEU A 68 2.08 3.10 -3.01
N CYS A 69 1.18 3.99 -3.39
CA CYS A 69 1.38 5.43 -3.29
C CYS A 69 0.61 5.96 -2.09
N TYR A 70 1.20 6.89 -1.36
CA TYR A 70 0.54 7.55 -0.24
C TYR A 70 0.83 9.04 -0.23
N GLY A 71 -0.18 9.82 0.17
CA GLY A 71 -0.07 11.25 0.37
C GLY A 71 -0.03 11.57 1.85
N SER A 72 0.82 12.53 2.21
CA SER A 72 0.95 13.02 3.57
C SER A 72 0.09 14.24 3.85
N PHE A 73 -0.03 14.62 5.13
CA PHE A 73 -0.70 15.85 5.53
C PHE A 73 0.00 17.10 5.00
N LYS A 74 1.33 17.09 4.82
CA LYS A 74 2.08 18.19 4.20
C LYS A 74 1.98 18.24 2.67
N GLY A 75 1.22 17.34 2.05
CA GLY A 75 1.03 17.30 0.61
C GLY A 75 2.16 16.62 -0.17
N SER A 76 3.17 16.06 0.52
CA SER A 76 4.15 15.19 -0.12
C SER A 76 3.47 13.89 -0.59
N ILE A 77 3.83 13.42 -1.79
CA ILE A 77 3.39 12.14 -2.33
C ILE A 77 4.59 11.22 -2.40
N ARG A 78 4.48 10.05 -1.78
CA ARG A 78 5.54 9.04 -1.73
C ARG A 78 5.06 7.74 -2.36
N ILE A 79 6.02 6.97 -2.87
CA ILE A 79 5.78 5.68 -3.51
C ILE A 79 6.61 4.64 -2.77
N CYS A 80 5.95 3.62 -2.25
CA CYS A 80 6.54 2.43 -1.67
C CYS A 80 6.35 1.26 -2.64
N GLY A 81 7.41 0.53 -2.94
CA GLY A 81 7.40 -0.61 -3.87
C GLY A 81 8.74 -1.29 -3.95
#